data_AF-A0A6J4U902-F1
#
_entry.id   AF-A0A6J4U902-F1
#
_cell.length_a   1.000
_cell.length_b   1.000
_cell.length_c   1.000
_cell.angle_alpha   90.00
_cell.angle_beta   90.00
_cell.angle_gamma   90.00
#
_symmetry.space_group_name_H-M   'P 1'
#
loop_
_entity.id
_entity.type
_entity.pdbx_description
1 polymer ?
#
loop_
_entity_poly.entity_id
_entity_poly.type
_entity_poly.pdbx_seq_one_letter_code
_entity_poly.pdbx_strand_id
1 'polypeptide(L)'
;MATIANAKHGVTVAAVPGGHVQPKKGKGSEVRLDPGQSYRSAMRALIGQRWGEVWKAVPVALAGEDIEGVHAVRVASRRLRAAMDVAADCFPASWFRPLHTAAKEITGALGEVRDRDVLLEALAAERESAPAAERPGIDRLMVRIEGERVMARAEMERFLAGLAERGVPREAERRFGALAAPPPGPPHADAVAGRDASAGEVRP
;
A
#
# COMPACT_ATOMS: atom_id res chain seq x y z
N MET A 1 -55.43 9.60 13.48
CA MET A 1 -54.89 8.31 13.00
C MET A 1 -54.11 8.55 11.73
N ALA A 2 -52.79 8.69 11.84
CA ALA A 2 -51.89 8.94 10.71
C ALA A 2 -51.01 7.70 10.50
N THR A 3 -51.26 7.00 9.41
CA THR A 3 -50.49 5.85 8.94
C THR A 3 -49.36 6.37 8.06
N ILE A 4 -48.11 6.24 8.53
CA ILE A 4 -46.93 6.51 7.70
C ILE A 4 -46.45 5.18 7.15
N ALA A 5 -46.63 5.01 5.85
CA ALA A 5 -46.03 3.93 5.07
C ALA A 5 -44.51 4.15 5.02
N ASN A 6 -43.75 3.21 5.57
CA ASN A 6 -42.29 3.26 5.52
C ASN A 6 -41.78 2.42 4.34
N ALA A 7 -41.07 3.08 3.45
CA ALA A 7 -40.55 2.54 2.21
C ALA A 7 -39.39 1.58 2.47
N LYS A 8 -39.45 0.45 1.76
CA LYS A 8 -38.39 -0.54 1.60
C LYS A 8 -37.09 0.12 1.18
N HIS A 9 -36.07 0.07 2.04
CA HIS A 9 -34.67 0.12 1.61
C HIS A 9 -33.96 -1.09 2.20
N GLY A 10 -34.10 -2.22 1.51
CA GLY A 10 -33.22 -3.37 1.70
C GLY A 10 -31.88 -3.02 1.08
N VAL A 11 -30.85 -2.86 1.89
CA VAL A 11 -29.47 -2.88 1.40
C VAL A 11 -29.11 -4.36 1.26
N THR A 12 -29.20 -4.85 0.03
CA THR A 12 -28.71 -6.17 -0.34
C THR A 12 -27.19 -6.11 -0.36
N VAL A 13 -26.54 -6.59 0.70
CA VAL A 13 -25.09 -6.87 0.69
C VAL A 13 -24.90 -8.16 -0.09
N ALA A 14 -24.42 -8.05 -1.32
CA ALA A 14 -24.05 -9.20 -2.13
C ALA A 14 -22.85 -9.90 -1.49
N ALA A 15 -23.03 -11.16 -1.11
CA ALA A 15 -21.95 -12.05 -0.72
C ALA A 15 -20.98 -12.22 -1.89
N VAL A 16 -19.75 -11.75 -1.73
CA VAL A 16 -18.65 -12.02 -2.67
C VAL A 16 -18.21 -13.47 -2.43
N PRO A 17 -18.22 -14.36 -3.45
CA PRO A 17 -17.80 -15.74 -3.27
C PRO A 17 -16.29 -15.77 -2.97
N GLY A 18 -15.95 -16.38 -1.84
CA GLY A 18 -14.58 -16.66 -1.43
C GLY A 18 -13.88 -17.58 -2.42
N GLY A 19 -13.18 -16.98 -3.36
CA GLY A 19 -12.13 -17.64 -4.12
C GLY A 19 -10.85 -17.61 -3.30
N HIS A 20 -10.50 -18.72 -2.67
CA HIS A 20 -9.15 -18.94 -2.15
C HIS A 20 -8.16 -18.98 -3.32
N VAL A 21 -7.70 -17.81 -3.77
CA VAL A 21 -6.53 -17.70 -4.64
C VAL A 21 -5.32 -17.75 -3.73
N GLN A 22 -4.61 -18.88 -3.77
CA GLN A 22 -3.34 -19.02 -3.06
C GLN A 22 -2.38 -17.90 -3.50
N PRO A 23 -1.73 -17.19 -2.56
CA PRO A 23 -0.76 -16.17 -2.92
C PRO A 23 0.40 -16.85 -3.66
N LYS A 24 0.55 -16.54 -4.95
CA LYS A 24 1.70 -16.97 -5.73
C LYS A 24 2.95 -16.37 -5.08
N LYS A 25 3.73 -17.23 -4.44
CA LYS A 25 5.06 -16.95 -3.86
C LYS A 25 5.88 -16.16 -4.88
N GLY A 26 5.93 -14.84 -4.71
CA GLY A 26 6.80 -13.97 -5.48
C GLY A 26 8.23 -14.42 -5.23
N LYS A 27 8.82 -15.07 -6.24
CA LYS A 27 10.21 -15.50 -6.26
C LYS A 27 11.05 -14.22 -6.17
N GLY A 28 11.43 -13.83 -4.96
CA GLY A 28 12.33 -12.71 -4.74
C GLY A 28 13.57 -12.98 -5.57
N SER A 29 13.95 -12.04 -6.43
CA SER A 29 15.25 -12.08 -7.11
C SER A 29 16.31 -12.30 -6.03
N GLU A 30 17.00 -13.42 -6.02
CA GLU A 30 18.04 -13.64 -5.01
C GLU A 30 19.22 -12.76 -5.37
N VAL A 31 19.58 -11.82 -4.48
CA VAL A 31 20.91 -11.20 -4.54
C VAL A 31 21.91 -12.33 -4.42
N ARG A 32 22.61 -12.64 -5.50
CA ARG A 32 23.71 -13.60 -5.45
C ARG A 32 24.84 -12.95 -4.65
N LEU A 33 25.03 -13.40 -3.42
CA LEU A 33 26.13 -12.97 -2.58
C LEU A 33 27.38 -13.76 -2.97
N ASP A 34 28.44 -13.04 -3.35
CA ASP A 34 29.76 -13.62 -3.57
C ASP A 34 30.54 -13.63 -2.25
N PRO A 35 31.05 -14.78 -1.78
CA PRO A 35 31.90 -14.86 -0.59
C PRO A 35 33.14 -13.95 -0.64
N GLY A 36 33.62 -13.58 -1.83
CA GLY A 36 34.77 -12.68 -2.01
C GLY A 36 34.44 -11.18 -1.97
N GLN A 37 33.16 -10.79 -1.97
CA GLN A 37 32.79 -9.37 -2.02
C GLN A 37 32.80 -8.71 -0.63
N SER A 38 33.14 -7.42 -0.59
CA SER A 38 33.06 -6.67 0.67
C SER A 38 31.61 -6.59 1.18
N TYR A 39 31.45 -6.59 2.51
CA TYR A 39 30.14 -6.43 3.15
C TYR A 39 29.38 -5.18 2.66
N ARG A 40 30.10 -4.07 2.48
CA ARG A 40 29.56 -2.84 1.88
C ARG A 40 28.97 -3.07 0.48
N SER A 41 29.66 -3.82 -0.36
CA SER A 41 29.20 -4.15 -1.72
C SER A 41 27.95 -5.03 -1.68
N ALA A 42 27.96 -6.06 -0.82
CA ALA A 42 26.82 -6.94 -0.58
C ALA A 42 25.58 -6.16 -0.13
N MET A 43 25.73 -5.30 0.89
CA MET A 43 24.63 -4.49 1.40
C MET A 43 24.16 -3.44 0.40
N ARG A 44 25.06 -2.86 -0.42
CA ARG A 44 24.66 -1.94 -1.48
C ARG A 44 23.75 -2.62 -2.50
N ALA A 45 24.10 -3.83 -2.95
CA ALA A 45 23.28 -4.60 -3.89
C ALA A 45 21.93 -5.01 -3.28
N LEU A 46 21.94 -5.47 -2.02
CA LEU A 46 20.73 -5.85 -1.30
C LEU A 46 19.77 -4.66 -1.13
N ILE A 47 20.26 -3.54 -0.59
CA ILE A 47 19.44 -2.35 -0.39
C ILE A 47 18.92 -1.84 -1.73
N GLY A 48 19.76 -1.87 -2.78
CA GLY A 48 19.34 -1.50 -4.12
C GLY A 48 18.16 -2.32 -4.61
N GLN A 49 18.25 -3.64 -4.53
CA GLN A 49 17.12 -4.51 -4.88
C GLN A 49 15.87 -4.22 -4.05
N ARG A 50 16.00 -4.02 -2.73
CA ARG A 50 14.85 -3.75 -1.85
C ARG A 50 14.16 -2.42 -2.19
N TRP A 51 14.92 -1.38 -2.58
CA TRP A 51 14.33 -0.16 -3.12
C TRP A 51 13.54 -0.44 -4.40
N GLY A 52 14.11 -1.21 -5.34
CA GLY A 52 13.40 -1.61 -6.56
C GLY A 52 12.11 -2.38 -6.28
N GLU A 53 12.10 -3.28 -5.30
CA GLU A 53 10.88 -4.00 -4.86
C GLU A 53 9.81 -3.05 -4.33
N VAL A 54 10.20 -2.04 -3.52
CA VAL A 54 9.27 -1.00 -3.05
C VAL A 54 8.67 -0.25 -4.22
N TRP A 55 9.51 0.25 -5.14
CA TRP A 55 9.03 1.03 -6.29
C TRP A 55 8.17 0.25 -7.26
N LYS A 56 8.41 -1.06 -7.40
CA LYS A 56 7.53 -1.94 -8.19
C LYS A 56 6.15 -2.11 -7.58
N ALA A 57 6.05 -2.10 -6.25
CA ALA A 57 4.79 -2.29 -5.55
C ALA A 57 3.98 -0.99 -5.41
N VAL A 58 4.63 0.19 -5.39
CA VAL A 58 3.98 1.49 -5.17
C VAL A 58 2.80 1.74 -6.12
N PRO A 59 2.90 1.54 -7.44
CA PRO A 59 1.78 1.80 -8.33
C PRO A 59 0.55 0.93 -8.07
N VAL A 60 0.76 -0.33 -7.66
CA VAL A 60 -0.33 -1.24 -7.28
C VAL A 60 -1.06 -0.72 -6.03
N ALA A 61 -0.32 -0.21 -5.04
CA ALA A 61 -0.93 0.39 -3.86
C ALA A 61 -1.70 1.68 -4.17
N LEU A 62 -1.24 2.46 -5.16
CA LEU A 62 -1.92 3.69 -5.60
C LEU A 62 -3.21 3.38 -6.39
N ALA A 63 -3.21 2.35 -7.23
CA ALA A 63 -4.39 1.94 -8.01
C ALA A 63 -5.63 1.66 -7.13
N GLY A 64 -5.44 1.13 -5.91
CA GLY A 64 -6.50 1.05 -4.90
C GLY A 64 -7.57 0.01 -5.13
N GLU A 65 -7.38 -0.85 -6.11
CA GLU A 65 -8.33 -1.89 -6.48
C GLU A 65 -8.23 -3.11 -5.53
N ASP A 66 -7.13 -3.25 -4.78
CA ASP A 66 -6.87 -4.42 -3.93
C ASP A 66 -6.14 -4.04 -2.61
N ILE A 67 -6.65 -4.57 -1.49
CA ILE A 67 -6.00 -4.53 -0.15
C ILE A 67 -4.57 -5.12 -0.22
N GLU A 68 -4.35 -6.09 -1.11
CA GLU A 68 -3.04 -6.72 -1.33
C GLU A 68 -1.98 -5.74 -1.84
N GLY A 69 -2.36 -4.65 -2.53
CA GLY A 69 -1.43 -3.64 -3.02
C GLY A 69 -0.71 -2.92 -1.87
N VAL A 70 -1.46 -2.46 -0.88
CA VAL A 70 -0.91 -1.85 0.35
C VAL A 70 -0.08 -2.87 1.12
N HIS A 71 -0.54 -4.13 1.19
CA HIS A 71 0.21 -5.19 1.85
C HIS A 71 1.59 -5.43 1.21
N ALA A 72 1.66 -5.47 -0.12
CA ALA A 72 2.90 -5.72 -0.87
C ALA A 72 3.96 -4.63 -0.61
N VAL A 73 3.59 -3.36 -0.72
CA VAL A 73 4.51 -2.24 -0.43
C VAL A 73 4.93 -2.27 1.04
N ARG A 74 4.03 -2.59 1.97
CA ARG A 74 4.34 -2.70 3.40
C ARG A 74 5.35 -3.82 3.69
N VAL A 75 5.25 -4.96 3.01
CA VAL A 75 6.24 -6.05 3.12
C VAL A 75 7.59 -5.64 2.54
N ALA A 76 7.60 -5.02 1.35
CA ALA A 76 8.82 -4.58 0.69
C ALA A 76 9.55 -3.50 1.51
N SER A 77 8.83 -2.50 2.03
CA SER A 77 9.38 -1.40 2.82
C SER A 77 9.93 -1.85 4.17
N ARG A 78 9.27 -2.79 4.87
CA ARG A 78 9.84 -3.42 6.07
C ARG A 78 11.16 -4.14 5.80
N ARG A 79 11.23 -4.90 4.70
CA ARG A 79 12.46 -5.62 4.31
C ARG A 79 13.58 -4.65 3.95
N LEU A 80 13.26 -3.57 3.23
CA LEU A 80 14.18 -2.48 2.95
C LEU A 80 14.71 -1.86 4.24
N ARG A 81 13.83 -1.49 5.16
CA ARG A 81 14.21 -0.90 6.45
C ARG A 81 15.14 -1.83 7.24
N ALA A 82 14.80 -3.10 7.35
CA ALA A 82 15.65 -4.08 8.05
C ALA A 82 17.05 -4.20 7.41
N ALA A 83 17.12 -4.23 6.07
CA ALA A 83 18.40 -4.24 5.37
C ALA A 83 19.21 -2.95 5.61
N MET A 84 18.54 -1.80 5.68
CA MET A 84 19.18 -0.52 5.96
C MET A 84 19.61 -0.37 7.43
N ASP A 85 18.83 -0.88 8.38
CA ASP A 85 19.18 -0.91 9.81
C ASP A 85 20.50 -1.68 10.01
N VAL A 86 20.61 -2.84 9.37
CA VAL A 86 21.81 -3.69 9.43
C VAL A 86 23.02 -3.06 8.72
N ALA A 87 22.80 -2.21 7.71
CA ALA A 87 23.87 -1.54 6.97
C ALA A 87 24.22 -0.13 7.47
N ALA A 88 23.63 0.34 8.57
CA ALA A 88 23.71 1.74 8.98
C ALA A 88 25.15 2.24 9.13
N ASP A 89 26.02 1.43 9.74
CA ASP A 89 27.44 1.79 9.96
C ASP A 89 28.32 1.59 8.72
N CYS A 90 27.78 1.00 7.66
CA CYS A 90 28.52 0.79 6.42
C CYS A 90 28.57 2.03 5.56
N PHE A 91 27.68 3.01 5.71
CA PHE A 91 27.55 4.10 4.76
C PHE A 91 27.69 5.47 5.44
N PRO A 92 28.24 6.49 4.77
CA PRO A 92 28.27 7.83 5.34
C PRO A 92 26.87 8.34 5.71
N ALA A 93 26.71 8.67 6.99
CA ALA A 93 25.44 9.05 7.59
C ALA A 93 24.76 10.24 6.88
N SER A 94 25.55 11.15 6.31
CA SER A 94 25.07 12.38 5.64
C SER A 94 24.06 12.10 4.53
N TRP A 95 24.26 11.02 3.77
CA TRP A 95 23.35 10.65 2.68
C TRP A 95 22.54 9.39 2.97
N PHE A 96 23.00 8.54 3.88
CA PHE A 96 22.29 7.31 4.23
C PHE A 96 21.05 7.60 5.09
N ARG A 97 21.16 8.52 6.07
CA ARG A 97 20.07 8.84 7.00
C ARG A 97 18.80 9.36 6.29
N PRO A 98 18.87 10.27 5.30
CA PRO A 98 17.67 10.70 4.57
C PRO A 98 16.94 9.56 3.86
N LEU A 99 17.68 8.66 3.19
CA LEU A 99 17.08 7.50 2.52
C LEU A 99 16.49 6.50 3.52
N HIS A 100 17.16 6.28 4.65
CA HIS A 100 16.67 5.42 5.71
C HIS A 100 15.40 5.97 6.35
N THR A 101 15.36 7.28 6.58
CA THR A 101 14.18 7.99 7.07
C THR A 101 13.02 7.85 6.09
N ALA A 102 13.25 8.05 4.80
CA ALA A 102 12.22 7.83 3.77
C ALA A 102 11.68 6.40 3.79
N ALA A 103 12.53 5.37 3.93
CA ALA A 103 12.08 3.98 4.05
C ALA A 103 11.21 3.73 5.30
N LYS A 104 11.56 4.37 6.42
CA LYS A 104 10.77 4.33 7.66
C LYS A 104 9.42 5.02 7.51
N GLU A 105 9.39 6.21 6.90
CA GLU A 105 8.18 6.98 6.64
C GLU A 105 7.24 6.26 5.66
N ILE A 106 7.77 5.63 4.60
CA ILE A 106 6.99 4.74 3.73
C ILE A 106 6.30 3.67 4.56
N THR A 107 7.06 2.97 5.41
CA THR A 107 6.48 1.90 6.24
C THR A 107 5.37 2.42 7.18
N GLY A 108 5.55 3.62 7.73
CA GLY A 108 4.57 4.26 8.63
C GLY A 108 3.30 4.68 7.92
N ALA A 109 3.40 5.39 6.79
CA ALA A 109 2.24 5.85 6.02
C ALA A 109 1.34 4.68 5.57
N LEU A 110 1.96 3.54 5.21
CA LEU A 110 1.21 2.32 4.85
C LEU A 110 0.67 1.56 6.06
N GLY A 111 1.29 1.72 7.24
CA GLY A 111 0.81 1.15 8.49
C GLY A 111 -0.55 1.72 8.86
N GLU A 112 -0.70 3.04 8.77
CA GLU A 112 -1.95 3.71 9.13
C GLU A 112 -3.14 3.15 8.33
N VAL A 113 -3.02 2.99 7.00
CA VAL A 113 -4.08 2.41 6.17
C VAL A 113 -4.38 0.97 6.57
N ARG A 114 -3.34 0.14 6.71
CA ARG A 114 -3.51 -1.28 7.01
C ARG A 114 -4.12 -1.54 8.38
N ASP A 115 -3.82 -0.69 9.36
CA ASP A 115 -4.37 -0.83 10.71
C ASP A 115 -5.90 -0.63 10.70
N ARG A 116 -6.41 0.30 9.86
CA ARG A 116 -7.86 0.45 9.66
C ARG A 116 -8.45 -0.73 8.88
N ASP A 117 -7.76 -1.23 7.84
CA ASP A 117 -8.23 -2.43 7.11
C ASP A 117 -8.42 -3.62 8.07
N VAL A 118 -7.42 -3.89 8.92
CA VAL A 118 -7.46 -4.99 9.90
C VAL A 118 -8.57 -4.76 10.93
N LEU A 119 -8.75 -3.52 11.40
CA LEU A 119 -9.81 -3.20 12.36
C LEU A 119 -11.20 -3.37 11.73
N LEU A 120 -11.40 -2.95 10.48
CA LEU A 120 -12.68 -3.14 9.77
C LEU A 120 -12.99 -4.62 9.54
N GLU A 121 -11.98 -5.41 9.17
CA GLU A 121 -12.11 -6.87 9.02
C GLU A 121 -12.53 -7.53 10.35
N ALA A 122 -11.89 -7.15 11.46
CA ALA A 122 -12.24 -7.65 12.79
C ALA A 122 -13.64 -7.23 13.23
N LEU A 123 -14.03 -5.97 12.99
CA LEU A 123 -15.36 -5.45 13.33
C LEU A 123 -16.46 -6.11 12.50
N ALA A 124 -16.20 -6.40 11.22
CA ALA A 124 -17.14 -7.12 10.37
C ALA A 124 -17.39 -8.54 10.87
N ALA A 125 -16.34 -9.25 11.29
CA ALA A 125 -16.46 -10.57 11.90
C ALA A 125 -17.22 -10.52 13.23
N GLU A 126 -16.91 -9.55 14.10
CA GLU A 126 -17.61 -9.37 15.38
C GLU A 126 -19.10 -9.05 15.18
N ARG A 127 -19.42 -8.23 14.17
CA ARG A 127 -20.80 -7.88 13.83
C ARG A 127 -21.65 -9.10 13.50
N GLU A 128 -21.06 -10.12 12.85
CA GLU A 128 -21.75 -11.32 12.42
C GLU A 128 -22.20 -12.18 13.60
N SER A 129 -21.36 -12.30 14.64
CA SER A 129 -21.65 -13.04 15.87
C SER A 129 -22.41 -12.20 16.92
N ALA A 130 -22.42 -10.87 16.81
CA ALA A 130 -22.99 -9.99 17.82
C ALA A 130 -24.54 -10.06 17.94
N PRO A 131 -25.10 -9.90 19.16
CA PRO A 131 -26.53 -9.73 19.39
C PRO A 131 -27.12 -8.57 18.59
N ALA A 132 -28.38 -8.70 18.16
CA ALA A 132 -29.03 -7.68 17.33
C ALA A 132 -29.05 -6.27 17.96
N ALA A 133 -29.06 -6.17 19.29
CA ALA A 133 -29.01 -4.90 20.02
C ALA A 133 -27.67 -4.17 19.89
N GLU A 134 -26.56 -4.89 19.66
CA GLU A 134 -25.20 -4.34 19.62
C GLU A 134 -24.76 -3.95 18.20
N ARG A 135 -25.35 -4.58 17.18
CA ARG A 135 -25.03 -4.34 15.76
C ARG A 135 -25.08 -2.86 15.35
N PRO A 136 -26.07 -2.04 15.76
CA PRO A 136 -26.08 -0.60 15.42
C PRO A 136 -24.89 0.17 16.00
N GLY A 137 -24.34 -0.27 17.14
CA GLY A 137 -23.13 0.30 17.71
C GLY A 137 -21.90 -0.02 16.87
N ILE A 138 -21.75 -1.28 16.47
CA ILE A 138 -20.67 -1.76 15.60
C ILE A 138 -20.73 -1.08 14.23
N ASP A 139 -21.92 -0.97 13.64
CA ASP A 139 -22.14 -0.30 12.34
C ASP A 139 -21.66 1.17 12.37
N ARG A 140 -21.99 1.91 13.42
CA ARG A 140 -21.52 3.30 13.59
C ARG A 140 -20.00 3.39 13.74
N LEU A 141 -19.40 2.42 14.44
CA LEU A 141 -17.95 2.36 14.58
C LEU A 141 -17.28 2.08 13.24
N MET A 142 -17.79 1.12 12.47
CA MET A 142 -17.27 0.80 11.13
C MET A 142 -17.32 2.02 10.20
N VAL A 143 -18.43 2.77 10.18
CA VAL A 143 -18.54 4.00 9.38
C VAL A 143 -17.46 5.03 9.73
N ARG A 144 -17.18 5.21 11.02
CA ARG A 144 -16.10 6.12 11.47
C ARG A 144 -14.73 5.64 11.00
N ILE A 145 -14.43 4.35 11.17
CA ILE A 145 -13.14 3.78 10.78
C ILE A 145 -12.95 3.81 9.25
N GLU A 146 -14.00 3.63 8.46
CA GLU A 146 -13.92 3.80 7.00
C GLU A 146 -13.57 5.24 6.62
N GLY A 147 -14.15 6.24 7.31
CA GLY A 147 -13.77 7.64 7.11
C GLY A 147 -12.28 7.89 7.42
N GLU A 148 -11.79 7.36 8.54
CA GLU A 148 -10.37 7.44 8.91
C GLU A 148 -9.46 6.74 7.91
N ARG A 149 -9.89 5.59 7.37
CA ARG A 149 -9.17 4.84 6.34
C ARG A 149 -9.04 5.64 5.04
N VAL A 150 -10.12 6.29 4.60
CA VAL A 150 -10.10 7.16 3.41
C VAL A 150 -9.11 8.30 3.59
N MET A 151 -9.09 8.95 4.76
CA MET A 151 -8.14 10.02 5.05
C MET A 151 -6.70 9.51 5.08
N ALA A 152 -6.43 8.40 5.77
CA ALA A 152 -5.11 7.78 5.81
C ALA A 152 -4.63 7.37 4.39
N ARG A 153 -5.56 6.92 3.53
CA ARG A 153 -5.24 6.57 2.15
C ARG A 153 -4.83 7.81 1.34
N ALA A 154 -5.58 8.90 1.44
CA ALA A 154 -5.24 10.16 0.77
C ALA A 154 -3.88 10.72 1.24
N GLU A 155 -3.59 10.62 2.54
CA GLU A 155 -2.29 11.00 3.09
C GLU A 155 -1.15 10.12 2.56
N MET A 156 -1.36 8.80 2.52
CA MET A 156 -0.42 7.83 1.94
C MET A 156 -0.15 8.14 0.47
N GLU A 157 -1.18 8.39 -0.34
CA GLU A 157 -1.04 8.73 -1.75
C GLU A 157 -0.23 10.01 -1.96
N ARG A 158 -0.57 11.08 -1.24
CA ARG A 158 0.20 12.34 -1.26
C ARG A 158 1.65 12.13 -0.84
N PHE A 159 1.88 11.35 0.20
CA PHE A 159 3.23 11.05 0.69
C PHE A 159 4.04 10.30 -0.37
N LEU A 160 3.45 9.26 -0.99
CA LEU A 160 4.12 8.46 -2.02
C LEU A 160 4.42 9.29 -3.28
N ALA A 161 3.49 10.16 -3.70
CA ALA A 161 3.73 11.10 -4.80
C ALA A 161 4.87 12.08 -4.48
N GLY A 162 4.88 12.64 -3.27
CA GLY A 162 5.93 13.57 -2.82
C GLY A 162 7.33 12.97 -2.73
N LEU A 163 7.47 11.65 -2.63
CA LEU A 163 8.81 11.00 -2.67
C LEU A 163 9.51 11.20 -4.02
N ALA A 164 8.75 11.19 -5.12
CA ALA A 164 9.30 11.42 -6.45
C ALA A 164 9.77 12.87 -6.59
N GLU A 165 8.98 13.83 -6.11
CA GLU A 165 9.31 15.26 -6.11
C GLU A 165 10.56 15.57 -5.29
N ARG A 166 10.72 14.92 -4.13
CA ARG A 166 11.93 15.00 -3.30
C ARG A 166 13.15 14.32 -3.91
N GLY A 167 13.00 13.64 -5.05
CA GLY A 167 14.08 12.95 -5.74
C GLY A 167 14.56 11.67 -5.05
N VAL A 168 13.77 11.08 -4.14
CA VAL A 168 14.15 9.86 -3.39
C VAL A 168 14.49 8.69 -4.33
N PRO A 169 13.70 8.40 -5.40
CA PRO A 169 14.04 7.33 -6.33
C PRO A 169 15.39 7.58 -7.05
N ARG A 170 15.65 8.82 -7.47
CA ARG A 170 16.91 9.20 -8.14
C ARG A 170 18.11 9.11 -7.19
N GLU A 171 17.92 9.50 -5.92
CA GLU A 171 18.93 9.37 -4.88
C GLU A 171 19.24 7.90 -4.60
N ALA A 172 18.21 7.05 -4.44
CA ALA A 172 18.35 5.63 -4.21
C ALA A 172 19.12 4.95 -5.36
N GLU A 173 18.76 5.25 -6.61
CA GLU A 173 19.47 4.76 -7.80
C GLU A 173 20.93 5.20 -7.82
N ARG A 174 21.21 6.48 -7.55
CA ARG A 174 22.59 6.97 -7.55
C ARG A 174 23.45 6.27 -6.49
N ARG A 175 22.90 6.00 -5.30
CA ARG A 175 23.65 5.44 -4.16
C ARG A 175 23.72 3.92 -4.15
N PHE A 176 22.71 3.23 -4.67
CA PHE A 176 22.59 1.78 -4.62
C PHE A 176 22.63 1.10 -6.00
N GLY A 177 22.64 1.86 -7.08
CA GLY A 177 22.73 1.39 -8.46
C GLY A 177 21.36 1.13 -9.10
N ALA A 178 21.39 0.64 -10.34
CA ALA A 178 20.21 0.45 -11.19
C ALA A 178 19.12 -0.45 -10.58
N LEU A 179 19.48 -1.38 -9.68
CA LEU A 179 18.49 -2.21 -8.99
C LEU A 179 17.54 -1.41 -8.09
N ALA A 180 17.95 -0.20 -7.67
CA ALA A 180 17.14 0.71 -6.86
C ALA A 180 16.26 1.64 -7.70
N ALA A 181 16.41 1.62 -9.02
CA ALA A 181 15.60 2.43 -9.91
C ALA A 181 14.13 1.96 -9.87
N PRO A 182 13.16 2.89 -9.99
CA PRO A 182 11.80 2.51 -10.28
C PRO A 182 11.73 1.75 -11.62
N PRO A 183 10.79 0.80 -11.78
CA PRO A 183 10.65 0.08 -13.05
C PRO A 183 10.38 1.07 -14.20
N PRO A 184 10.94 0.84 -15.40
CA PRO A 184 10.64 1.67 -16.55
C PRO A 184 9.17 1.46 -16.98
N GLY A 185 8.39 2.55 -16.97
CA GLY A 185 7.00 2.58 -17.44
C GLY A 185 5.94 2.51 -16.31
N PRO A 186 4.74 3.08 -16.54
CA PRO A 186 3.66 3.06 -15.57
C PRO A 186 3.02 1.66 -15.49
N PRO A 187 2.72 1.13 -14.29
CA PRO A 187 1.92 -0.09 -14.19
C PRO A 187 0.43 0.03 -14.57
N HIS A 188 -0.08 1.21 -14.94
CA HIS A 188 -1.52 1.42 -15.18
C HIS A 188 -1.88 2.48 -16.25
N ALA A 189 -1.07 2.68 -17.31
CA ALA A 189 -1.40 3.67 -18.36
C ALA A 189 -2.78 3.45 -19.03
N ASP A 190 -3.34 2.24 -18.97
CA ASP A 190 -4.63 1.93 -19.61
C ASP A 190 -5.86 2.07 -18.69
N ALA A 191 -5.69 2.30 -17.38
CA ALA A 191 -6.82 2.33 -16.43
C ALA A 191 -7.42 3.73 -16.18
N VAL A 192 -6.73 4.81 -16.58
CA VAL A 192 -7.20 6.20 -16.37
C VAL A 192 -7.86 6.79 -17.61
N ALA A 193 -7.64 6.22 -18.80
CA ALA A 193 -8.22 6.73 -20.05
C ALA A 193 -9.71 6.38 -20.28
N GLY A 194 -10.35 5.64 -19.36
CA GLY A 194 -11.73 5.13 -19.53
C GLY A 194 -12.84 5.89 -18.79
N ARG A 195 -12.54 7.02 -18.12
CA ARG A 195 -13.52 7.67 -17.21
C ARG A 195 -14.16 8.98 -17.69
N ASP A 196 -14.10 9.30 -18.99
CA ASP A 196 -14.76 10.49 -19.56
C ASP A 196 -15.61 10.20 -20.82
N ALA A 197 -16.39 9.12 -20.83
CA ALA A 197 -17.35 8.86 -21.93
C ALA A 197 -18.68 8.27 -21.42
N SER A 198 -19.42 9.02 -20.62
CA SER A 198 -20.90 8.88 -20.53
C SER A 198 -21.56 10.14 -19.97
N ALA A 199 -21.34 11.28 -20.62
CA ALA A 199 -22.31 12.37 -20.56
C ALA A 199 -23.33 12.12 -21.68
N GLY A 200 -24.55 11.80 -21.28
CA GLY A 200 -25.63 11.37 -22.15
C GLY A 200 -26.03 12.41 -23.20
N GLU A 201 -26.19 11.92 -24.42
CA GLU A 201 -26.85 12.62 -25.50
C GLU A 201 -28.36 12.57 -25.24
N VAL A 202 -28.90 13.64 -24.65
CA VAL A 202 -30.33 13.95 -24.72
C VAL A 202 -30.54 14.74 -26.00
N ARG A 203 -31.20 14.12 -26.98
CA ARG A 203 -31.71 14.77 -28.19
C ARG A 203 -33.25 14.77 -28.18
N PRO A 204 -33.85 15.76 -28.86
CA PRO A 204 -35.05 16.48 -28.42
C PRO A 204 -36.37 15.72 -28.54
#